data_AF-A0A9P8DXX1-F1
#
_entry.id   AF-A0A9P8DXX1-F1
#
_cell.length_a   1.000
_cell.length_b   1.000
_cell.length_c   1.000
_cell.angle_alpha   90.00
_cell.angle_beta   90.00
_cell.angle_gamma   90.00
#
_symmetry.space_group_name_H-M   'P 1'
#
loop_
_entity.id
_entity.type
_entity.pdbx_description
1 polymer ?
#
loop_
_entity_poly.entity_id
_entity_poly.type
_entity_poly.pdbx_seq_one_letter_code
_entity_poly.pdbx_strand_id
1 'polypeptide(L)'
;LGTMGYGLPAAIGAKVACPEKLVIDIDGDSSFSMTLTELSTAAEFNIGCKVLVLNNEEQGMVTQWQSLFYNDRFAHTHQRNADFVKLGDAMGVPARRCTKIDDLKDSLQWLIEGSGEGPALLEVVTDQKIPVLPMVPGGSALHEFLVYDEAKEKERRKQTRERSGR
;
A
#
# COMPACT_ATOMS: atom_id res chain seq x y z
N LEU A 1 -7.31 2.85 17.14
CA LEU A 1 -8.20 1.98 16.34
C LEU A 1 -7.46 1.35 15.16
N GLY A 2 -6.71 2.13 14.35
CA GLY A 2 -5.86 1.54 13.29
C GLY A 2 -6.68 0.84 12.20
N THR A 3 -7.77 1.47 11.77
CA THR A 3 -8.77 0.86 10.89
C THR A 3 -8.27 0.78 9.46
N MET A 4 -8.13 -0.44 8.93
CA MET A 4 -7.91 -0.67 7.50
C MET A 4 -9.15 -0.26 6.69
N GLY A 5 -8.95 0.20 5.44
CA GLY A 5 -10.01 0.76 4.61
C GLY A 5 -10.36 2.23 4.90
N TYR A 6 -9.63 2.88 5.81
CA TYR A 6 -9.83 4.29 6.13
C TYR A 6 -9.38 5.25 5.02
N GLY A 7 -8.31 4.90 4.29
CA GLY A 7 -7.60 5.77 3.35
C GLY A 7 -8.52 6.45 2.35
N LEU A 8 -9.14 5.65 1.48
CA LEU A 8 -10.01 6.14 0.41
C LEU A 8 -11.17 7.04 0.88
N PRO A 9 -12.08 6.61 1.80
CA PRO A 9 -13.18 7.46 2.24
C PRO A 9 -12.70 8.73 2.96
N ALA A 10 -11.58 8.67 3.69
CA ALA A 10 -10.99 9.85 4.32
C ALA A 10 -10.44 10.83 3.27
N ALA A 11 -9.79 10.33 2.21
CA ALA A 11 -9.29 11.14 1.12
C ALA A 11 -10.41 11.83 0.34
N ILE A 12 -11.52 11.13 0.10
CA ILE A 12 -12.73 11.72 -0.50
C ILE A 12 -13.23 12.88 0.36
N GLY A 13 -13.45 12.66 1.66
CA GLY A 13 -13.90 13.71 2.58
C GLY A 13 -12.93 14.89 2.67
N ALA A 14 -11.63 14.61 2.73
CA ALA A 14 -10.58 15.65 2.76
C ALA A 14 -10.56 16.48 1.48
N LYS A 15 -10.73 15.85 0.30
CA LYS A 15 -10.78 16.55 -0.98
C LYS A 15 -12.02 17.43 -1.11
N VAL A 16 -13.17 16.99 -0.59
CA VAL A 16 -14.38 17.81 -0.50
C VAL A 16 -14.16 19.02 0.43
N ALA A 17 -13.53 18.81 1.59
CA ALA A 17 -13.26 19.88 2.55
C ALA A 17 -12.20 20.88 2.05
N CYS A 18 -11.27 20.44 1.21
CA CYS A 18 -10.19 21.25 0.66
C CYS A 18 -10.04 21.06 -0.86
N PRO A 19 -10.97 21.59 -1.68
CA PRO A 19 -11.02 21.33 -3.13
C PRO A 19 -9.73 21.69 -3.87
N GLU A 20 -9.05 22.76 -3.45
CA GLU A 20 -7.83 23.27 -4.09
C GLU A 20 -6.56 22.50 -3.69
N LYS A 21 -6.64 21.57 -2.73
CA LYS A 21 -5.47 20.82 -2.27
C LYS A 21 -5.32 19.52 -3.04
N LEU A 22 -4.07 19.15 -3.31
CA LEU A 22 -3.73 17.80 -3.72
C LEU A 22 -3.93 16.87 -2.52
N VAL A 23 -4.85 15.92 -2.66
CA VAL A 23 -5.12 14.90 -1.64
C VAL A 23 -4.72 13.56 -2.21
N ILE A 24 -3.75 12.91 -1.57
CA ILE A 24 -3.24 11.60 -1.96
C ILE A 24 -3.53 10.62 -0.83
N ASP A 25 -4.27 9.57 -1.16
CA ASP A 25 -4.39 8.36 -0.35
C ASP A 25 -3.21 7.45 -0.65
N ILE A 26 -2.36 7.18 0.36
CA ILE A 26 -1.28 6.20 0.25
C ILE A 26 -1.78 4.96 1.01
N ASP A 27 -2.22 3.97 0.25
CA ASP A 27 -2.90 2.80 0.80
C ASP A 27 -2.14 1.51 0.54
N GLY A 28 -2.38 0.52 1.40
CA GLY A 28 -1.94 -0.86 1.19
C GLY A 28 -2.99 -1.63 0.39
N ASP A 29 -2.58 -2.61 -0.39
CA ASP A 29 -3.48 -3.49 -1.15
C ASP A 29 -4.56 -4.17 -0.29
N SER A 30 -4.19 -4.68 0.89
CA SER A 30 -5.13 -5.28 1.85
C SER A 30 -6.13 -4.26 2.40
N SER A 31 -5.66 -3.04 2.67
CA SER A 31 -6.47 -1.97 3.26
C SER A 31 -7.45 -1.41 2.24
N PHE A 32 -6.96 -1.09 1.04
CA PHE A 32 -7.75 -0.61 -0.08
C PHE A 32 -8.89 -1.58 -0.42
N SER A 33 -8.61 -2.89 -0.38
CA SER A 33 -9.59 -3.94 -0.66
C SER A 33 -10.81 -3.95 0.29
N MET A 34 -10.75 -3.27 1.44
CA MET A 34 -11.89 -3.20 2.36
C MET A 34 -12.98 -2.22 1.90
N THR A 35 -12.59 -1.11 1.27
CA THR A 35 -13.49 0.02 0.95
C THR A 35 -13.35 0.53 -0.48
N LEU A 36 -12.69 -0.22 -1.36
CA LEU A 36 -12.48 0.12 -2.78
C LEU A 36 -13.75 0.46 -3.58
N THR A 37 -14.93 0.12 -3.07
CA THR A 37 -16.23 0.49 -3.68
C THR A 37 -16.42 2.01 -3.71
N GLU A 38 -15.79 2.75 -2.79
CA GLU A 38 -15.88 4.21 -2.73
C GLU A 38 -15.16 4.90 -3.89
N LEU A 39 -14.42 4.16 -4.74
CA LEU A 39 -13.95 4.70 -6.01
C LEU A 39 -15.11 5.16 -6.89
N SER A 40 -16.23 4.44 -6.86
CA SER A 40 -17.45 4.83 -7.58
C SER A 40 -18.03 6.13 -7.02
N THR A 41 -18.01 6.32 -5.69
CA THR A 41 -18.39 7.59 -5.04
C THR A 41 -17.50 8.73 -5.53
N ALA A 42 -16.17 8.53 -5.56
CA ALA A 42 -15.25 9.55 -6.05
C ALA A 42 -15.52 9.89 -7.53
N ALA A 43 -15.81 8.90 -8.37
CA ALA A 43 -16.11 9.09 -9.79
C ALA A 43 -17.45 9.82 -10.00
N GLU A 44 -18.52 9.37 -9.35
CA GLU A 44 -19.88 9.94 -9.46
C GLU A 44 -19.90 11.45 -9.15
N PHE A 45 -19.16 11.86 -8.12
CA PHE A 45 -19.08 13.25 -7.69
C PHE A 45 -17.87 14.00 -8.26
N ASN A 46 -17.08 13.38 -9.14
CA ASN A 46 -15.84 13.91 -9.70
C ASN A 46 -14.88 14.49 -8.64
N ILE A 47 -14.71 13.77 -7.53
CA ILE A 47 -13.87 14.18 -6.40
C ILE A 47 -12.42 13.80 -6.71
N GLY A 48 -11.60 14.81 -7.00
CA GLY A 48 -10.22 14.66 -7.47
C GLY A 48 -9.17 14.14 -6.48
N CYS A 49 -9.49 13.18 -5.61
CA CYS A 49 -8.50 12.52 -4.76
C CYS A 49 -7.66 11.52 -5.58
N LYS A 50 -6.36 11.44 -5.29
CA LYS A 50 -5.43 10.54 -5.97
C LYS A 50 -5.14 9.35 -5.07
N VAL A 51 -5.27 8.14 -5.58
CA VAL A 51 -5.04 6.90 -4.82
C VAL A 51 -3.75 6.25 -5.28
N LEU A 52 -2.83 6.01 -4.35
CA LEU A 52 -1.59 5.29 -4.56
C LEU A 52 -1.64 4.00 -3.74
N VAL A 53 -1.80 2.86 -4.42
CA VAL A 53 -1.78 1.54 -3.78
C VAL A 53 -0.38 0.95 -3.86
N LEU A 54 0.23 0.71 -2.71
CA LEU A 54 1.47 -0.07 -2.59
C LEU A 54 1.11 -1.55 -2.55
N ASN A 55 1.21 -2.21 -3.70
CA ASN A 55 0.86 -3.60 -3.86
C ASN A 55 2.09 -4.49 -3.60
N ASN A 56 2.17 -5.07 -2.40
CA ASN A 56 3.12 -6.12 -2.03
C ASN A 56 2.44 -7.50 -1.90
N GLU A 57 1.16 -7.60 -2.30
CA GLU A 57 0.33 -8.81 -2.24
C GLU A 57 0.25 -9.45 -0.84
N GLU A 58 0.38 -8.66 0.22
CA GLU A 58 0.36 -9.17 1.58
C GLU A 58 -0.09 -8.17 2.64
N GLN A 59 -0.57 -8.69 3.77
CA GLN A 59 -0.74 -7.89 4.99
C GLN A 59 0.62 -7.64 5.63
N GLY A 60 1.44 -6.78 4.99
CA GLY A 60 2.87 -6.61 5.27
C GLY A 60 3.23 -6.37 6.74
N MET A 61 2.40 -5.59 7.44
CA MET A 61 2.58 -5.38 8.88
C MET A 61 2.44 -6.68 9.66
N VAL A 62 1.43 -7.51 9.37
CA VAL A 62 1.21 -8.78 10.08
C VAL A 62 2.29 -9.80 9.69
N THR A 63 2.71 -9.82 8.42
CA THR A 63 3.78 -10.73 7.96
C THR A 63 5.13 -10.37 8.57
N GLN A 64 5.43 -9.09 8.80
CA GLN A 64 6.62 -8.66 9.57
C GLN A 64 6.64 -9.29 10.97
N TRP A 65 5.53 -9.25 11.71
CA TRP A 65 5.44 -9.87 13.03
C TRP A 65 5.54 -11.41 12.96
N GLN A 66 4.93 -12.03 11.95
CA GLN A 66 5.01 -13.47 11.74
C GLN A 66 6.43 -13.94 11.42
N SER A 67 7.20 -13.17 10.64
CA SER A 67 8.62 -13.44 10.40
C SER A 67 9.46 -13.24 11.66
N LEU A 68 9.27 -12.15 12.40
CA LEU A 68 10.09 -11.83 13.58
C LEU A 68 9.84 -12.76 14.78
N PHE A 69 8.58 -13.12 15.05
CA PHE A 69 8.20 -13.78 16.31
C PHE A 69 7.59 -15.18 16.13
N TYR A 70 7.24 -15.57 14.91
CA TYR A 70 6.54 -16.83 14.63
C TYR A 70 7.22 -17.69 13.56
N ASN A 71 8.53 -17.50 13.35
CA ASN A 71 9.36 -18.31 12.44
C ASN A 71 8.79 -18.41 11.02
N ASP A 72 8.36 -17.28 10.44
CA ASP A 72 7.88 -17.20 9.06
C ASP A 72 6.62 -18.05 8.78
N ARG A 73 5.84 -18.35 9.82
CA ARG A 73 4.54 -19.04 9.70
C ARG A 73 3.45 -18.04 9.32
N PHE A 74 3.27 -17.83 8.02
CA PHE A 74 2.27 -16.90 7.48
C PHE A 74 0.84 -17.48 7.54
N ALA A 75 0.10 -17.12 8.60
CA ALA A 75 -1.26 -17.61 8.83
C ALA A 75 -2.31 -16.63 8.29
N HIS A 76 -2.86 -16.91 7.10
CA HIS A 76 -3.95 -16.17 6.46
C HIS A 76 -3.69 -14.67 6.23
N THR A 77 -2.43 -14.30 6.02
CA THR A 77 -1.97 -12.91 5.83
C THR A 77 -1.72 -12.53 4.37
N HIS A 78 -2.21 -13.36 3.44
CA HIS A 78 -2.12 -13.14 2.00
C HIS A 78 -3.52 -13.26 1.41
N GLN A 79 -4.19 -12.12 1.18
CA GLN A 79 -5.42 -12.12 0.41
C GLN A 79 -5.11 -12.14 -1.09
N ARG A 80 -6.10 -12.53 -1.89
CA ARG A 80 -6.01 -12.40 -3.35
C ARG A 80 -6.52 -11.01 -3.74
N ASN A 81 -5.67 -10.23 -4.40
CA ASN A 81 -6.05 -8.92 -4.91
C ASN A 81 -6.86 -9.03 -6.21
N ALA A 82 -7.72 -8.05 -6.44
CA ALA A 82 -8.34 -7.82 -7.75
C ALA A 82 -7.30 -7.23 -8.72
N ASP A 83 -7.64 -7.20 -10.02
CA ASP A 83 -6.88 -6.40 -10.97
C ASP A 83 -7.28 -4.92 -10.80
N PHE A 84 -6.48 -4.17 -10.04
CA PHE A 84 -6.80 -2.79 -9.68
C PHE A 84 -6.94 -1.84 -10.88
N VAL A 85 -6.25 -2.12 -11.99
CA VAL A 85 -6.41 -1.33 -13.23
C VAL A 85 -7.79 -1.54 -13.84
N LYS A 86 -8.23 -2.80 -13.96
CA LYS A 86 -9.58 -3.13 -14.45
C LYS A 86 -10.67 -2.68 -13.49
N LEU A 87 -10.40 -2.71 -12.19
CA LEU A 87 -11.29 -2.17 -11.18
C LEU A 87 -11.49 -0.66 -11.38
N GLY A 88 -10.41 0.09 -11.59
CA GLY A 88 -10.50 1.52 -11.89
C GLY A 88 -11.35 1.80 -13.11
N ASP A 89 -11.10 1.09 -14.21
CA ASP A 89 -11.91 1.17 -15.44
C ASP A 89 -13.40 0.89 -15.18
N ALA A 90 -13.71 -0.19 -14.45
CA ALA A 90 -15.08 -0.54 -14.09
C ALA A 90 -15.77 0.50 -13.19
N MET A 91 -15.00 1.26 -12.41
CA MET A 91 -15.51 2.32 -11.52
C MET A 91 -15.47 3.72 -12.17
N GLY A 92 -15.06 3.84 -13.44
CA GLY A 92 -14.95 5.13 -14.13
C GLY A 92 -13.75 5.98 -13.68
N VAL A 93 -12.72 5.35 -13.12
CA VAL A 93 -11.53 6.02 -12.58
C VAL A 93 -10.29 5.66 -13.43
N PRO A 94 -9.59 6.65 -14.02
CA PRO A 94 -8.31 6.40 -14.69
C PRO A 94 -7.33 5.67 -13.78
N ALA A 95 -6.85 4.51 -14.24
CA ALA A 95 -5.96 3.66 -13.46
C ALA A 95 -4.70 3.27 -14.25
N ARG A 96 -3.56 3.18 -13.54
CA ARG A 96 -2.27 2.74 -14.09
C ARG A 96 -1.60 1.77 -13.12
N ARG A 97 -0.82 0.83 -13.66
CA ARG A 97 0.08 -0.03 -12.90
C ARG A 97 1.54 0.29 -13.22
N CYS A 98 2.37 0.47 -12.20
CA CYS A 98 3.81 0.61 -12.28
C CYS A 98 4.48 -0.65 -11.72
N THR A 99 5.32 -1.30 -12.52
CA THR A 99 6.02 -2.55 -12.15
C THR A 99 7.55 -2.44 -12.20
N LYS A 100 8.08 -1.33 -12.74
CA LYS A 100 9.51 -1.10 -12.91
C LYS A 100 9.89 0.22 -12.25
N ILE A 101 11.08 0.24 -11.67
CA ILE A 101 11.60 1.44 -11.01
C ILE A 101 11.81 2.61 -12.00
N ASP A 102 12.19 2.30 -13.24
CA ASP A 102 12.42 3.29 -14.30
C ASP A 102 11.13 4.06 -14.67
N ASP A 103 9.97 3.40 -14.54
CA ASP A 103 8.66 3.98 -14.85
C ASP A 103 8.04 4.70 -13.64
N LEU A 104 8.65 4.62 -12.46
CA LEU A 104 8.06 5.10 -11.20
C LEU A 104 7.86 6.61 -11.21
N LYS A 105 8.89 7.35 -11.65
CA LYS A 105 8.82 8.81 -11.71
C LYS A 105 7.69 9.28 -12.63
N ASP A 106 7.61 8.70 -13.82
CA ASP A 106 6.61 9.05 -14.82
C ASP A 106 5.20 8.63 -14.38
N SER A 107 5.08 7.52 -13.65
CA SER A 107 3.81 7.05 -13.09
C SER A 107 3.31 7.97 -11.98
N LEU A 108 4.20 8.42 -11.08
CA LEU A 108 3.87 9.40 -10.05
C LEU A 108 3.46 10.74 -10.68
N GLN A 109 4.20 11.21 -11.69
CA GLN A 109 3.85 12.44 -12.41
C GLN A 109 2.50 12.33 -13.11
N TRP A 110 2.22 11.20 -13.75
CA TRP A 110 0.89 10.93 -14.30
C TRP A 110 -0.20 10.99 -13.22
N LEU A 111 0.03 10.41 -12.04
CA LEU A 111 -0.97 10.43 -10.96
C LEU A 111 -1.31 11.86 -10.53
N ILE A 112 -0.31 12.72 -10.34
CA ILE A 112 -0.51 14.08 -9.80
C ILE A 112 -0.91 15.12 -10.86
N GLU A 113 -0.41 15.02 -12.09
CA GLU A 113 -0.56 16.02 -13.14
C GLU A 113 -1.28 15.46 -14.38
N GLY A 114 -0.92 14.26 -14.81
CA GLY A 114 -1.37 13.68 -16.08
C GLY A 114 -2.72 12.94 -16.05
N SER A 115 -3.31 12.74 -14.87
CA SER A 115 -4.55 11.98 -14.69
C SER A 115 -5.81 12.85 -14.74
N GLY A 116 -5.65 14.17 -14.91
CA GLY A 116 -6.75 15.13 -14.93
C GLY A 116 -7.20 15.58 -13.54
N GLU A 117 -8.29 16.33 -13.48
CA GLU A 117 -8.81 16.92 -12.23
C GLU A 117 -9.65 15.94 -11.39
N GLY A 118 -10.18 14.89 -12.02
CA GLY A 118 -10.97 13.84 -11.37
C GLY A 118 -10.14 12.84 -10.56
N PRO A 119 -10.78 11.84 -9.95
CA PRO A 119 -10.08 10.80 -9.19
C PRO A 119 -9.14 10.00 -10.10
N ALA A 120 -8.08 9.43 -9.53
CA ALA A 120 -7.19 8.54 -10.27
C ALA A 120 -6.54 7.51 -9.34
N LEU A 121 -6.21 6.34 -9.89
CA LEU A 121 -5.61 5.22 -9.17
C LEU A 121 -4.26 4.83 -9.78
N LEU A 122 -3.21 4.81 -8.96
CA LEU A 122 -1.92 4.23 -9.31
C LEU A 122 -1.63 3.03 -8.43
N GLU A 123 -1.51 1.86 -9.05
CA GLU A 123 -0.96 0.68 -8.41
C GLU A 123 0.55 0.64 -8.63
N VAL A 124 1.33 0.55 -7.55
CA VAL A 124 2.78 0.33 -7.60
C VAL A 124 3.08 -1.05 -7.03
N VAL A 125 3.63 -1.93 -7.86
CA VAL A 125 4.11 -3.24 -7.42
C VAL A 125 5.42 -3.03 -6.65
N THR A 126 5.46 -3.52 -5.41
CA THR A 126 6.59 -3.30 -4.48
C THR A 126 7.16 -4.63 -3.98
N ASP A 127 8.37 -4.58 -3.43
CA ASP A 127 9.02 -5.74 -2.83
C ASP A 127 8.18 -6.30 -1.66
N GLN A 128 8.10 -7.63 -1.60
CA GLN A 128 7.48 -8.34 -0.48
C GLN A 128 8.49 -8.56 0.66
N LYS A 129 7.97 -8.82 1.86
CA LYS A 129 8.72 -9.20 3.07
C LYS A 129 9.76 -8.17 3.52
N ILE A 130 9.44 -6.89 3.31
CA ILE A 130 10.26 -5.76 3.76
C ILE A 130 9.75 -5.28 5.12
N PRO A 131 10.60 -5.26 6.15
CA PRO A 131 10.22 -4.78 7.47
C PRO A 131 10.29 -3.25 7.50
N VAL A 132 9.38 -2.65 8.25
CA VAL A 132 9.51 -1.24 8.61
C VAL A 132 10.54 -1.11 9.73
N LEU A 133 11.55 -0.26 9.51
CA LEU A 133 12.63 0.04 10.45
C LEU A 133 12.84 1.57 10.54
N PRO A 134 13.25 2.10 11.71
CA PRO A 134 13.57 1.39 12.95
C PRO A 134 12.33 0.85 13.68
N MET A 135 12.52 -0.18 14.51
CA MET A 135 11.43 -0.81 15.28
C MET A 135 11.85 -0.98 16.74
N VAL A 136 11.01 -0.54 17.69
CA VAL A 136 11.16 -0.86 19.12
C VAL A 136 10.27 -2.07 19.43
N PRO A 137 10.82 -3.25 19.75
CA PRO A 137 10.03 -4.42 20.09
C PRO A 137 9.18 -4.21 21.35
N GLY A 138 8.10 -4.97 21.48
CA GLY A 138 7.25 -4.93 22.68
C GLY A 138 8.06 -5.31 23.93
N GLY A 139 8.07 -4.43 24.93
CA GLY A 139 8.82 -4.62 26.17
C GLY A 139 10.21 -3.99 26.19
N SER A 140 10.70 -3.43 25.07
CA SER A 140 11.97 -2.70 25.01
C SER A 140 11.82 -1.21 25.33
N ALA A 141 12.90 -0.58 25.80
CA ALA A 141 12.97 0.86 25.98
C ALA A 141 13.15 1.59 24.62
N LEU A 142 12.76 2.87 24.55
CA LEU A 142 12.80 3.63 23.30
C LEU A 142 14.19 3.74 22.65
N HIS A 143 15.27 3.58 23.42
CA HIS A 143 16.65 3.61 22.90
C HIS A 143 17.16 2.24 22.43
N GLU A 144 16.39 1.16 22.63
CA GLU A 144 16.72 -0.22 22.25
C GLU A 144 16.10 -0.59 20.90
N PHE A 145 16.13 0.34 19.95
CA PHE A 145 15.52 0.16 18.63
C PHE A 145 16.38 -0.70 17.71
N LEU A 146 15.71 -1.54 16.92
CA LEU A 146 16.31 -2.26 15.79
C LEU A 146 16.52 -1.28 14.64
N VAL A 147 17.73 -1.26 14.08
CA VAL A 147 18.08 -0.46 12.90
C VAL A 147 18.23 -1.35 11.67
N TYR A 148 18.17 -0.73 10.49
CA TYR A 148 18.50 -1.40 9.25
C TYR A 148 19.98 -1.83 9.25
N ASP A 149 20.19 -3.08 8.84
CA ASP A 149 21.50 -3.69 8.62
C ASP A 149 21.39 -4.60 7.39
N GLU A 150 22.18 -4.29 6.36
CA GLU A 150 22.10 -4.97 5.07
C GLU A 150 22.44 -6.47 5.17
N ALA A 151 23.41 -6.85 6.02
CA ALA A 151 23.82 -8.23 6.18
C ALA A 151 22.73 -9.05 6.87
N LYS A 152 22.14 -8.51 7.94
CA LYS A 152 21.01 -9.14 8.64
C LYS A 152 19.78 -9.25 7.75
N GLU A 153 19.53 -8.26 6.90
CA GLU A 153 18.43 -8.28 5.94
C GLU A 153 18.59 -9.42 4.92
N LYS A 154 19.79 -9.57 4.34
CA LYS A 154 20.12 -10.66 3.41
C LYS A 154 19.98 -12.03 4.08
N GLU A 155 20.46 -12.17 5.31
CA GLU A 155 20.33 -13.41 6.08
C GLU A 155 18.86 -13.75 6.36
N ARG A 156 18.06 -12.78 6.81
CA ARG A 156 16.63 -12.98 7.08
C ARG A 156 15.88 -13.39 5.82
N ARG A 157 16.12 -12.73 4.68
CA ARG A 157 15.49 -13.10 3.39
C ARG A 157 15.82 -14.54 3.00
N LYS A 158 17.08 -14.98 3.18
CA LYS A 158 17.48 -16.37 2.94
C LYS A 158 16.72 -17.34 3.87
N GLN A 159 16.64 -17.03 5.15
CA GLN A 159 15.93 -17.84 6.15
C GLN A 159 14.43 -17.94 5.84
N THR A 160 13.76 -16.83 5.51
CA THR A 160 12.34 -16.83 5.13
C THR A 160 12.10 -17.71 3.91
N ARG A 161 12.99 -17.66 2.91
CA ARG A 161 12.92 -18.51 1.72
C ARG A 161 13.07 -20.00 2.03
N GLU A 162 14.01 -20.35 2.90
CA GLU A 162 14.22 -21.74 3.34
C GLU A 162 13.01 -22.29 4.11
N ARG A 163 12.36 -21.48 4.95
CA ARG A 163 11.25 -21.90 5.80
C ARG A 163 9.90 -21.95 5.08
N SER A 164 9.64 -20.94 4.24
CA SER A 164 8.30 -20.73 3.65
C SER A 164 8.22 -21.07 2.17
N GLY A 165 9.36 -21.25 1.50
CA GLY A 165 9.43 -21.42 0.04
C GLY A 165 9.10 -20.14 -0.75
N ARG A 166 8.94 -19.00 -0.08
CA ARG A 166 8.66 -17.68 -0.66
C ARG A 166 9.90 -16.80 -0.63
#